data_AF-A0A0G1FQ28-F1
#
_entry.id   AF-A0A0G1FQ28-F1
#
_cell.length_a   1.000
_cell.length_b   1.000
_cell.length_c   1.000
_cell.angle_alpha   90.00
_cell.angle_beta   90.00
_cell.angle_gamma   90.00
#
_symmetry.space_group_name_H-M   'P 1'
#
loop_
_entity.id
_entity.type
_entity.pdbx_description
1 polymer ?
#
loop_
_entity_poly.entity_id
_entity_poly.type
_entity_poly.pdbx_seq_one_letter_code
_entity_poly.pdbx_strand_id
1 'polypeptide(L)'
;MSTITPFTKGYFGDVLRSQKEKLKNKIHSEETGYILNINENEYVEHLVSEFSIDPPILDIENKFITHEEKMIPADRHPRESFFITDNKSYPRQAIKYHLPFNGEIEVINFKPSTSLLWTIELDHEINDDGEFLCFEIINFTNDAEKTKRDSDQNLSNLQKQLGNLANEVNNYNASLSENARMLLKERKESLKSNNSFLDQLGVPVKKRDNVPSTFSIPAPKAKKKIIPRPSPSNSGTPDPTLDTETYNAILRVIHDMGKQIERMPAVYTNKDEEGLRDHFLIILETNFEGSATGETFNKSGKTDILLRHDGNNTFIAECKFWTGEKKFIETIDQILKYLTWRDSKASIMVFVRNADFTNVITTAREAAKKHSNFINLESEEAEGTIQRFRFHLNVDTKRELLLTVLLFHFP
;
A
#
# COMPACT_ATOMS: atom_id res chain seq x y z
N MET A 1 0.16 -22.87 -15.91
CA MET A 1 1.30 -23.74 -15.58
C MET A 1 2.43 -23.45 -16.55
N SER A 2 3.57 -22.99 -16.04
CA SER A 2 4.79 -22.77 -16.83
C SER A 2 5.98 -23.42 -16.14
N THR A 3 6.74 -24.22 -16.87
CA THR A 3 7.96 -24.83 -16.35
C THR A 3 9.11 -23.83 -16.39
N ILE A 4 9.84 -23.72 -15.29
CA ILE A 4 10.97 -22.82 -15.10
C ILE A 4 12.19 -23.60 -14.58
N THR A 5 13.37 -23.20 -15.05
CA THR A 5 14.65 -23.65 -14.48
C THR A 5 15.24 -22.47 -13.70
N PRO A 6 15.00 -22.36 -12.38
CA PRO A 6 15.40 -21.21 -11.60
C PRO A 6 16.92 -21.01 -11.62
N PHE A 7 17.36 -19.79 -11.35
CA PHE A 7 18.77 -19.40 -11.23
C PHE A 7 19.63 -19.55 -12.51
N THR A 8 19.01 -19.53 -13.69
CA THR A 8 19.70 -19.76 -14.98
C THR A 8 19.79 -18.53 -15.90
N LYS A 9 18.91 -17.52 -15.76
CA LYS A 9 18.84 -16.36 -16.68
C LYS A 9 20.02 -15.39 -16.57
N GLY A 10 20.84 -15.48 -15.52
CA GLY A 10 21.98 -14.58 -15.27
C GLY A 10 22.14 -14.27 -13.79
N TYR A 11 22.99 -13.29 -13.45
CA TYR A 11 23.19 -12.86 -12.07
C TYR A 11 22.16 -11.83 -11.64
N PHE A 12 21.58 -11.99 -10.46
CA PHE A 12 20.60 -11.05 -9.91
C PHE A 12 21.21 -9.66 -9.69
N GLY A 13 22.50 -9.57 -9.38
CA GLY A 13 23.22 -8.30 -9.27
C GLY A 13 23.17 -7.44 -10.54
N ASP A 14 23.06 -8.03 -11.73
CA ASP A 14 22.91 -7.28 -12.98
C ASP A 14 21.50 -6.67 -13.11
N VAL A 15 20.47 -7.38 -12.62
CA VAL A 15 19.10 -6.87 -12.51
C VAL A 15 19.06 -5.67 -11.58
N LEU A 16 19.67 -5.79 -10.39
CA LEU A 16 19.76 -4.69 -9.42
C LEU A 16 20.49 -3.47 -10.01
N ARG A 17 21.57 -3.68 -10.78
CA ARG A 17 22.27 -2.61 -11.48
C ARG A 17 21.38 -1.95 -12.53
N SER A 18 20.66 -2.74 -13.32
CA SER A 18 19.71 -2.23 -14.31
C SER A 18 18.60 -1.40 -13.67
N GLN A 19 18.05 -1.85 -12.54
CA GLN A 19 17.03 -1.10 -11.80
C GLN A 19 17.56 0.24 -11.27
N LYS A 20 18.80 0.28 -10.77
CA LYS A 20 19.45 1.55 -10.37
C LYS A 20 19.63 2.51 -11.54
N GLU A 21 20.01 2.01 -12.72
CA GLU A 21 20.13 2.86 -13.92
C GLU A 21 18.76 3.37 -14.39
N LYS A 22 17.71 2.53 -14.34
CA LYS A 22 16.35 2.97 -14.66
C LYS A 22 15.85 4.05 -13.69
N LEU A 23 16.11 3.90 -12.39
CA LEU A 23 15.78 4.92 -11.38
C LEU A 23 16.46 6.26 -11.71
N LYS A 24 17.76 6.22 -12.02
CA LYS A 24 18.50 7.42 -12.43
C LYS A 24 17.92 8.04 -13.70
N ASN A 25 17.67 7.23 -14.72
CA ASN A 25 17.11 7.71 -15.99
C ASN A 25 15.73 8.33 -15.82
N LYS A 26 14.88 7.74 -14.96
CA LYS A 26 13.57 8.29 -14.60
C LYS A 26 13.71 9.72 -14.08
N ILE A 27 14.52 9.92 -13.03
CA ILE A 27 14.80 11.25 -12.44
C ILE A 27 15.34 12.24 -13.49
N HIS A 28 16.22 11.78 -14.38
CA HIS A 28 16.82 12.64 -15.41
C HIS A 28 15.86 13.02 -16.55
N SER A 29 14.88 12.16 -16.84
CA SER A 29 13.89 12.37 -17.90
C SER A 29 12.77 13.33 -17.53
N GLU A 30 12.57 13.58 -16.23
CA GLU A 30 11.56 14.52 -15.74
C GLU A 30 11.87 15.97 -16.12
N GLU A 31 10.82 16.78 -16.23
CA GLU A 31 10.95 18.20 -16.59
C GLU A 31 11.71 18.98 -15.51
N THR A 32 12.59 19.90 -15.94
CA THR A 32 13.39 20.75 -15.05
C THR A 32 12.54 21.50 -14.02
N GLY A 33 11.42 22.08 -14.46
CA GLY A 33 10.51 22.83 -13.59
C GLY A 33 9.80 21.95 -12.56
N TYR A 34 9.50 20.70 -12.92
CA TYR A 34 8.92 19.71 -12.03
C TYR A 34 9.92 19.31 -10.94
N ILE A 35 11.13 18.89 -11.34
CA ILE A 35 12.18 18.47 -10.39
C ILE A 35 12.55 19.60 -9.42
N LEU A 36 12.60 20.86 -9.84
CA LEU A 36 12.97 21.97 -8.94
C LEU A 36 11.91 22.27 -7.86
N ASN A 37 10.62 22.02 -8.14
CA ASN A 37 9.51 22.43 -7.28
C ASN A 37 8.85 21.26 -6.51
N ILE A 38 9.22 20.01 -6.80
CA ILE A 38 8.62 18.84 -6.17
C ILE A 38 9.03 18.67 -4.71
N ASN A 39 8.08 18.18 -3.89
CA ASN A 39 8.33 17.69 -2.54
C ASN A 39 9.23 16.45 -2.59
N GLU A 40 10.44 16.57 -2.07
CA GLU A 40 11.46 15.51 -2.12
C GLU A 40 11.02 14.25 -1.39
N ASN A 41 10.32 14.38 -0.26
CA ASN A 41 9.90 13.22 0.52
C ASN A 41 8.84 12.41 -0.20
N GLU A 42 7.82 13.09 -0.73
CA GLU A 42 6.73 12.43 -1.48
C GLU A 42 7.23 11.79 -2.76
N TYR A 43 8.14 12.45 -3.49
CA TYR A 43 8.69 11.89 -4.71
C TYR A 43 9.61 10.70 -4.45
N VAL A 44 10.40 10.75 -3.37
CA VAL A 44 11.22 9.60 -2.95
C VAL A 44 10.33 8.43 -2.54
N GLU A 45 9.25 8.66 -1.80
CA GLU A 45 8.28 7.60 -1.47
C GLU A 45 7.67 6.96 -2.72
N HIS A 46 7.32 7.79 -3.72
CA HIS A 46 6.85 7.30 -5.01
C HIS A 46 7.89 6.43 -5.73
N LEU A 47 9.14 6.90 -5.84
CA LEU A 47 10.23 6.16 -6.46
C LEU A 47 10.54 4.86 -5.71
N VAL A 48 10.49 4.87 -4.37
CA VAL A 48 10.67 3.65 -3.58
C VAL A 48 9.54 2.66 -3.88
N SER A 49 8.29 3.10 -3.92
CA SER A 49 7.17 2.22 -4.25
C SER A 49 7.24 1.66 -5.67
N GLU A 50 7.73 2.42 -6.65
CA GLU A 50 7.82 1.99 -8.05
C GLU A 50 8.99 1.02 -8.29
N PHE A 51 10.12 1.22 -7.61
CA PHE A 51 11.34 0.46 -7.87
C PHE A 51 11.63 -0.64 -6.83
N SER A 52 10.81 -0.78 -5.79
CA SER A 52 10.92 -1.89 -4.84
C SER A 52 10.61 -3.22 -5.55
N ILE A 53 11.32 -4.27 -5.15
CA ILE A 53 11.13 -5.63 -5.68
C ILE A 53 10.53 -6.49 -4.56
N ASP A 54 9.50 -7.28 -4.85
CA ASP A 54 8.94 -8.21 -3.86
C ASP A 54 9.78 -9.51 -3.77
N PRO A 55 10.40 -9.83 -2.63
CA PRO A 55 11.28 -10.99 -2.53
C PRO A 55 10.52 -12.31 -2.74
N PRO A 56 11.10 -13.28 -3.48
CA PRO A 56 10.50 -14.59 -3.65
C PRO A 56 10.61 -15.42 -2.35
N ILE A 57 9.46 -15.79 -1.78
CA ILE A 57 9.36 -16.52 -0.50
C ILE A 57 8.51 -17.78 -0.71
N LEU A 58 8.95 -18.87 -0.11
CA LEU A 58 8.21 -20.13 -0.06
C LEU A 58 7.67 -20.40 1.34
N ASP A 59 6.41 -20.83 1.40
CA ASP A 59 5.81 -21.37 2.60
C ASP A 59 6.01 -22.90 2.63
N ILE A 60 7.05 -23.33 3.33
CA ILE A 60 7.42 -24.74 3.43
C ILE A 60 6.56 -25.46 4.49
N GLU A 61 5.92 -24.72 5.40
CA GLU A 61 5.08 -25.29 6.45
C GLU A 61 3.76 -25.79 5.86
N ASN A 62 3.21 -25.03 4.91
CA ASN A 62 1.94 -25.35 4.24
C ASN A 62 2.10 -26.11 2.91
N LYS A 63 3.22 -26.81 2.70
CA LYS A 63 3.42 -27.65 1.52
C LYS A 63 2.50 -28.89 1.53
N PHE A 64 2.07 -29.34 0.36
CA PHE A 64 1.32 -30.58 0.20
C PHE A 64 1.81 -31.38 -1.01
N ILE A 65 1.31 -32.61 -1.15
CA ILE A 65 1.66 -33.50 -2.27
C ILE A 65 0.43 -33.92 -3.06
N THR A 66 0.60 -34.08 -4.36
CA THR A 66 -0.30 -34.85 -5.23
C THR A 66 0.50 -35.99 -5.86
N HIS A 67 -0.18 -37.00 -6.37
CA HIS A 67 0.49 -38.08 -7.08
C HIS A 67 -0.33 -38.56 -8.27
N GLU A 68 0.35 -39.02 -9.30
CA GLU A 68 -0.26 -39.62 -10.47
C GLU A 68 0.65 -40.68 -11.09
N GLU A 69 0.10 -41.56 -11.92
CA GLU A 69 0.89 -42.52 -12.69
C GLU A 69 1.26 -41.90 -14.05
N LYS A 70 2.57 -41.82 -14.33
CA LYS A 70 3.10 -41.28 -15.59
C LYS A 70 3.91 -42.33 -16.35
N MET A 71 3.85 -42.26 -17.68
CA MET A 71 4.74 -43.02 -18.56
C MET A 71 6.12 -42.36 -18.61
N ILE A 72 7.05 -42.85 -17.81
CA ILE A 72 8.41 -42.29 -17.70
C ILE A 72 9.32 -42.94 -18.77
N PRO A 73 10.04 -42.14 -19.56
CA PRO A 73 11.03 -42.64 -20.53
C PRO A 73 12.11 -43.54 -19.91
N ALA A 74 12.57 -44.51 -20.69
CA ALA A 74 13.59 -45.49 -20.35
C ALA A 74 14.91 -44.88 -19.84
N ASP A 75 15.33 -43.75 -20.42
CA ASP A 75 16.57 -43.04 -20.11
C ASP A 75 16.57 -42.34 -18.74
N ARG A 76 15.39 -42.00 -18.20
CA ARG A 76 15.23 -41.41 -16.86
C ARG A 76 15.30 -42.43 -15.73
N HIS A 77 15.36 -43.73 -16.03
CA HIS A 77 15.39 -44.78 -15.03
C HIS A 77 16.82 -45.18 -14.61
N PRO A 78 17.04 -45.57 -13.34
CA PRO A 78 18.33 -46.08 -12.89
C PRO A 78 18.72 -47.38 -13.61
N ARG A 79 19.78 -47.36 -14.44
CA ARG A 79 20.23 -48.51 -15.25
C ARG A 79 20.65 -49.73 -14.42
N GLU A 80 21.11 -49.50 -13.19
CA GLU A 80 21.60 -50.55 -12.29
C GLU A 80 20.47 -51.37 -11.64
N SER A 81 19.24 -50.87 -11.64
CA SER A 81 18.12 -51.46 -10.87
C SER A 81 16.98 -51.99 -11.75
N PHE A 82 17.05 -51.79 -13.07
CA PHE A 82 15.97 -52.13 -13.99
C PHE A 82 16.50 -52.67 -15.31
N PHE A 83 15.84 -53.71 -15.84
CA PHE A 83 16.04 -54.18 -17.21
C PHE A 83 15.15 -53.37 -18.16
N ILE A 84 15.74 -52.45 -18.89
CA ILE A 84 15.02 -51.44 -19.67
C ILE A 84 15.35 -51.58 -21.15
N THR A 85 14.34 -51.46 -22.01
CA THR A 85 14.54 -51.36 -23.46
C THR A 85 14.64 -49.89 -23.85
N ASP A 86 15.66 -49.54 -24.62
CA ASP A 86 15.83 -48.20 -25.17
C ASP A 86 14.58 -47.76 -25.96
N ASN A 87 14.28 -46.46 -25.91
CA ASN A 87 13.12 -45.82 -26.57
C ASN A 87 11.73 -46.32 -26.11
N LYS A 88 11.61 -46.98 -24.96
CA LYS A 88 10.31 -47.27 -24.31
C LYS A 88 10.04 -46.32 -23.15
N SER A 89 8.78 -46.28 -22.72
CA SER A 89 8.36 -45.63 -21.47
C SER A 89 7.64 -46.65 -20.58
N TYR A 90 7.74 -46.47 -19.26
CA TYR A 90 7.17 -47.39 -18.28
C TYR A 90 6.35 -46.60 -17.25
N PRO A 91 5.18 -47.13 -16.81
CA PRO A 91 4.36 -46.46 -15.82
C PRO A 91 5.08 -46.41 -14.47
N ARG A 92 5.15 -45.22 -13.88
CA ARG A 92 5.72 -44.95 -12.56
C ARG A 92 4.86 -43.93 -11.82
N GLN A 93 4.82 -44.06 -10.50
CA GLN A 93 4.21 -43.06 -9.64
C GLN A 93 5.11 -41.81 -9.61
N ALA A 94 4.57 -40.68 -10.05
CA ALA A 94 5.16 -39.36 -9.90
C ALA A 94 4.53 -38.68 -8.68
N ILE A 95 5.36 -38.25 -7.74
CA ILE A 95 4.93 -37.52 -6.54
C ILE A 95 5.30 -36.05 -6.78
N LYS A 96 4.29 -35.19 -6.82
CA LYS A 96 4.45 -33.76 -7.04
C LYS A 96 4.28 -33.02 -5.74
N TYR A 97 5.29 -32.25 -5.36
CA TYR A 97 5.26 -31.36 -4.22
C TYR A 97 4.75 -30.00 -4.65
N HIS A 98 3.82 -29.43 -3.90
CA HIS A 98 3.26 -28.10 -4.10
C HIS A 98 3.73 -27.19 -2.98
N LEU A 99 4.46 -26.14 -3.31
CA LEU A 99 5.02 -25.18 -2.36
C LEU A 99 4.34 -23.83 -2.57
N PRO A 100 3.49 -23.37 -1.63
CA PRO A 100 2.91 -22.03 -1.73
C PRO A 100 4.00 -20.98 -1.87
N PHE A 101 3.80 -20.06 -2.80
CA PHE A 101 4.79 -19.07 -3.22
C PHE A 101 4.21 -17.65 -3.11
N ASN A 102 5.04 -16.72 -2.65
CA ASN A 102 4.75 -15.29 -2.63
C ASN A 102 5.95 -14.53 -3.20
N GLY A 103 5.67 -13.37 -3.80
CA GLY A 103 6.68 -12.47 -4.36
C GLY A 103 6.74 -12.48 -5.88
N GLU A 104 7.75 -11.82 -6.44
CA GLU A 104 7.90 -11.74 -7.89
C GLU A 104 8.53 -13.00 -8.48
N ILE A 105 7.74 -13.80 -9.21
CA ILE A 105 8.20 -15.04 -9.83
C ILE A 105 9.40 -14.84 -10.77
N GLU A 106 9.49 -13.70 -11.47
CA GLU A 106 10.61 -13.44 -12.39
C GLU A 106 11.96 -13.37 -11.68
N VAL A 107 11.99 -13.02 -10.39
CA VAL A 107 13.22 -12.92 -9.58
C VAL A 107 13.88 -14.29 -9.43
N ILE A 108 13.11 -15.38 -9.34
CA ILE A 108 13.65 -16.74 -9.14
C ILE A 108 14.52 -17.20 -10.31
N ASN A 109 14.31 -16.62 -11.49
CA ASN A 109 15.06 -16.98 -12.68
C ASN A 109 16.52 -16.52 -12.62
N PHE A 110 16.86 -15.59 -11.71
CA PHE A 110 18.19 -15.02 -11.59
C PHE A 110 18.97 -15.63 -10.43
N LYS A 111 20.27 -15.81 -10.65
CA LYS A 111 21.19 -16.43 -9.70
C LYS A 111 21.62 -15.41 -8.63
N PRO A 112 21.49 -15.72 -7.33
CA PRO A 112 22.04 -14.86 -6.29
C PRO A 112 23.58 -14.83 -6.36
N SER A 113 24.18 -13.76 -5.83
CA SER A 113 25.64 -13.60 -5.75
C SER A 113 26.29 -14.77 -5.01
N THR A 114 25.68 -15.22 -3.91
CA THR A 114 26.03 -16.44 -3.21
C THR A 114 25.08 -17.55 -3.62
N SER A 115 25.57 -18.52 -4.37
CA SER A 115 24.74 -19.55 -5.00
C SER A 115 25.30 -20.96 -4.78
N LEU A 116 24.41 -21.95 -4.89
CA LEU A 116 24.77 -23.36 -4.87
C LEU A 116 25.05 -23.84 -6.30
N LEU A 117 25.90 -24.85 -6.44
CA LEU A 117 26.03 -25.61 -7.68
C LEU A 117 24.93 -26.68 -7.72
N TRP A 118 23.71 -26.25 -7.97
CA TRP A 118 22.52 -27.10 -7.95
C TRP A 118 21.47 -26.56 -8.92
N THR A 119 20.69 -27.45 -9.51
CA THR A 119 19.60 -27.11 -10.42
C THR A 119 18.41 -28.03 -10.15
N ILE A 120 17.22 -27.52 -10.44
CA ILE A 120 15.95 -28.24 -10.38
C ILE A 120 15.05 -27.71 -11.48
N GLU A 121 14.10 -28.51 -11.94
CA GLU A 121 12.99 -28.02 -12.76
C GLU A 121 11.79 -27.80 -11.85
N LEU A 122 11.20 -26.61 -11.93
CA LEU A 122 10.00 -26.26 -11.17
C LEU A 122 8.87 -25.97 -12.15
N ASP A 123 7.66 -26.34 -11.78
CA ASP A 123 6.45 -25.87 -12.42
C ASP A 123 5.84 -24.74 -11.60
N HIS A 124 5.53 -23.63 -12.26
CA HIS A 124 4.80 -22.52 -11.67
C HIS A 124 3.30 -22.66 -11.97
N GLU A 125 2.51 -22.82 -10.92
CA GLU A 125 1.07 -23.05 -10.98
C GLU A 125 0.30 -21.95 -10.25
N ILE A 126 -0.76 -21.47 -10.88
CA ILE A 126 -1.70 -20.51 -10.29
C ILE A 126 -3.08 -21.13 -10.44
N ASN A 127 -3.79 -21.29 -9.33
CA ASN A 127 -5.14 -21.86 -9.26
C ASN A 127 -5.98 -21.13 -8.19
N ASP A 128 -7.21 -21.59 -7.94
CA ASP A 128 -8.12 -20.98 -6.97
C ASP A 128 -7.59 -21.06 -5.52
N ASP A 129 -6.69 -22.01 -5.23
CA ASP A 129 -6.09 -22.22 -3.91
C ASP A 129 -4.83 -21.35 -3.69
N GLY A 130 -4.31 -20.71 -4.75
CA GLY A 130 -3.18 -19.78 -4.69
C GLY A 130 -2.12 -19.99 -5.77
N GLU A 131 -0.91 -19.54 -5.47
CA GLU A 131 0.26 -19.61 -6.33
C GLU A 131 1.29 -20.59 -5.75
N PHE A 132 1.78 -21.52 -6.58
CA PHE A 132 2.62 -22.63 -6.16
C PHE A 132 3.83 -22.80 -7.07
N LEU A 133 4.95 -23.16 -6.44
CA LEU A 133 6.11 -23.74 -7.10
C LEU A 133 6.16 -25.23 -6.82
N CYS A 134 6.18 -26.01 -7.89
CA CYS A 134 6.03 -27.45 -7.81
C CYS A 134 7.26 -28.17 -8.35
N PHE A 135 7.65 -29.27 -7.72
CA PHE A 135 8.67 -30.18 -8.26
C PHE A 135 8.23 -31.63 -8.13
N GLU A 136 8.73 -32.47 -9.02
CA GLU A 136 8.33 -33.88 -9.11
C GLU A 136 9.47 -34.83 -8.73
N ILE A 137 9.15 -35.83 -7.92
CA ILE A 137 10.01 -36.98 -7.63
C ILE A 137 9.35 -38.24 -8.18
N ILE A 138 10.08 -38.97 -9.03
CA ILE A 138 9.63 -40.25 -9.58
C ILE A 138 9.99 -41.37 -8.62
N ASN A 139 8.98 -42.13 -8.18
CA ASN A 139 9.18 -43.28 -7.32
C ASN A 139 9.66 -44.49 -8.15
N PHE A 140 10.97 -44.75 -8.07
CA PHE A 140 11.57 -45.93 -8.70
C PHE A 140 11.65 -47.14 -7.76
N THR A 141 12.04 -46.94 -6.50
CA THR A 141 12.43 -48.04 -5.60
C THR A 141 11.39 -48.39 -4.54
N ASN A 142 10.25 -47.68 -4.48
CA ASN A 142 9.26 -47.76 -3.39
C ASN A 142 9.87 -47.55 -1.98
N ASP A 143 10.94 -46.75 -1.91
CA ASP A 143 11.60 -46.40 -0.66
C ASP A 143 11.15 -45.00 -0.21
N ALA A 144 10.24 -44.97 0.76
CA ALA A 144 9.67 -43.75 1.30
C ALA A 144 10.72 -42.88 2.02
N GLU A 145 11.69 -43.50 2.72
CA GLU A 145 12.74 -42.77 3.42
C GLU A 145 13.72 -42.12 2.44
N LYS A 146 14.06 -42.82 1.35
CA LYS A 146 14.83 -42.23 0.26
C LYS A 146 14.08 -41.06 -0.39
N THR A 147 12.81 -41.26 -0.75
CA THR A 147 11.97 -40.20 -1.36
C THR A 147 11.89 -38.97 -0.47
N LYS A 148 11.72 -39.17 0.84
CA LYS A 148 11.70 -38.09 1.83
C LYS A 148 13.04 -37.36 1.89
N ARG A 149 14.17 -38.08 1.97
CA ARG A 149 15.51 -37.47 1.95
C ARG A 149 15.75 -36.65 0.68
N ASP A 150 15.36 -37.16 -0.48
CA ASP A 150 15.53 -36.47 -1.77
C ASP A 150 14.70 -35.17 -1.80
N SER A 151 13.44 -35.23 -1.32
CA SER A 151 12.59 -34.05 -1.15
C SER A 151 13.18 -33.03 -0.17
N ASP A 152 13.60 -33.46 1.01
CA ASP A 152 14.16 -32.58 2.05
C ASP A 152 15.44 -31.88 1.54
N GLN A 153 16.26 -32.58 0.77
CA GLN A 153 17.46 -32.02 0.15
C GLN A 153 17.11 -30.95 -0.90
N ASN A 154 16.12 -31.22 -1.76
CA ASN A 154 15.65 -30.25 -2.76
C ASN A 154 15.06 -29.00 -2.09
N LEU A 155 14.21 -29.19 -1.07
CA LEU A 155 13.62 -28.11 -0.29
C LEU A 155 14.68 -27.27 0.40
N SER A 156 15.66 -27.90 1.05
CA SER A 156 16.76 -27.20 1.73
C SER A 156 17.59 -26.36 0.76
N ASN A 157 17.91 -26.91 -0.43
CA ASN A 157 18.67 -26.20 -1.46
C ASN A 157 17.86 -25.01 -2.01
N LEU A 158 16.58 -25.21 -2.31
CA LEU A 158 15.69 -24.18 -2.83
C LEU A 158 15.51 -23.05 -1.81
N GLN A 159 15.22 -23.38 -0.55
CA GLN A 159 15.08 -22.41 0.53
C GLN A 159 16.37 -21.60 0.73
N LYS A 160 17.54 -22.24 0.67
CA LYS A 160 18.82 -21.54 0.78
C LYS A 160 19.05 -20.58 -0.38
N GLN A 161 18.75 -20.97 -1.62
CA GLN A 161 18.89 -20.08 -2.78
C GLN A 161 17.91 -18.91 -2.74
N LEU A 162 16.64 -19.17 -2.42
CA LEU A 162 15.63 -18.13 -2.27
C LEU A 162 15.93 -17.20 -1.11
N GLY A 163 16.41 -17.71 0.02
CA GLY A 163 16.86 -16.89 1.14
C GLY A 163 18.01 -15.95 0.75
N ASN A 164 18.96 -16.42 -0.07
CA ASN A 164 20.02 -15.56 -0.58
C ASN A 164 19.48 -14.46 -1.50
N LEU A 165 18.54 -14.77 -2.40
CA LEU A 165 17.87 -13.77 -3.24
C LEU A 165 17.07 -12.77 -2.41
N ALA A 166 16.24 -13.25 -1.48
CA ALA A 166 15.44 -12.41 -0.61
C ALA A 166 16.31 -11.45 0.21
N ASN A 167 17.46 -11.92 0.71
CA ASN A 167 18.43 -11.05 1.39
C ASN A 167 18.98 -9.96 0.47
N GLU A 168 19.31 -10.28 -0.78
CA GLU A 168 19.78 -9.28 -1.76
C GLU A 168 18.68 -8.26 -2.11
N VAL A 169 17.44 -8.72 -2.32
CA VAL A 169 16.26 -7.87 -2.53
C VAL A 169 16.04 -6.95 -1.34
N ASN A 170 16.04 -7.48 -0.11
CA ASN A 170 15.82 -6.70 1.10
C ASN A 170 16.91 -5.65 1.30
N ASN A 171 18.17 -6.00 1.04
CA ASN A 171 19.28 -5.04 1.10
C ASN A 171 19.14 -3.94 0.04
N TYR A 172 18.72 -4.30 -1.17
CA TYR A 172 18.44 -3.34 -2.23
C TYR A 172 17.30 -2.37 -1.84
N ASN A 173 16.15 -2.90 -1.44
CA ASN A 173 14.97 -2.13 -1.04
C ASN A 173 15.28 -1.20 0.14
N ALA A 174 16.03 -1.68 1.15
CA ALA A 174 16.46 -0.86 2.29
C ALA A 174 17.35 0.33 1.86
N SER A 175 18.20 0.14 0.83
CA SER A 175 19.07 1.20 0.31
C SER A 175 18.37 2.14 -0.67
N LEU A 176 17.18 1.79 -1.18
CA LEU A 176 16.52 2.48 -2.29
C LEU A 176 16.13 3.92 -1.95
N SER A 177 15.62 4.15 -0.73
CA SER A 177 15.22 5.47 -0.24
C SER A 177 16.39 6.46 -0.22
N GLU A 178 17.54 6.05 0.30
CA GLU A 178 18.73 6.89 0.37
C GLU A 178 19.32 7.14 -1.02
N ASN A 179 19.41 6.09 -1.85
CA ASN A 179 19.88 6.22 -3.23
C ASN A 179 19.00 7.18 -4.05
N ALA A 180 17.67 7.10 -3.92
CA ALA A 180 16.74 7.99 -4.60
C ALA A 180 16.89 9.44 -4.13
N ARG A 181 17.05 9.69 -2.82
CA ARG A 181 17.33 11.03 -2.27
C ARG A 181 18.61 11.62 -2.84
N MET A 182 19.68 10.84 -2.83
CA MET A 182 20.99 11.27 -3.34
C MET A 182 20.90 11.65 -4.82
N LEU A 183 20.33 10.79 -5.67
CA LEU A 183 20.17 11.06 -7.10
C LEU A 183 19.30 12.29 -7.38
N LEU A 184 18.21 12.46 -6.62
CA LEU A 184 17.33 13.63 -6.76
C LEU A 184 18.06 14.92 -6.37
N LYS A 185 18.82 14.89 -5.28
CA LYS A 185 19.61 16.03 -4.79
C LYS A 185 20.69 16.42 -5.80
N GLU A 186 21.47 15.45 -6.29
CA GLU A 186 22.48 15.66 -7.34
C GLU A 186 21.85 16.29 -8.59
N ARG A 187 20.68 15.81 -8.99
CA ARG A 187 19.95 16.35 -10.14
C ARG A 187 19.51 17.80 -9.89
N LYS A 188 18.93 18.11 -8.73
CA LYS A 188 18.53 19.47 -8.35
C LYS A 188 19.72 20.43 -8.33
N GLU A 189 20.84 20.02 -7.77
CA GLU A 189 22.07 20.82 -7.72
C GLU A 189 22.63 21.09 -9.12
N SER A 190 22.66 20.07 -9.99
CA SER A 190 23.06 20.23 -11.39
C SER A 190 22.15 21.20 -12.18
N LEU A 191 20.84 21.18 -11.93
CA LEU A 191 19.90 22.11 -12.57
C LEU A 191 20.09 23.55 -12.05
N LYS A 192 20.32 23.73 -10.75
CA LYS A 192 20.59 25.05 -10.14
C LYS A 192 21.90 25.66 -10.65
N SER A 193 22.97 24.86 -10.74
CA SER A 193 24.26 25.33 -11.24
C SER A 193 24.19 25.72 -12.72
N ASN A 194 23.47 24.95 -13.53
CA ASN A 194 23.21 25.29 -14.93
C ASN A 194 22.42 26.60 -15.08
N ASN A 195 21.37 26.82 -14.27
CA ASN A 195 20.62 28.09 -14.30
C ASN A 195 21.50 29.28 -13.89
N SER A 196 22.28 29.15 -12.80
CA SER A 196 23.22 30.18 -12.35
C SER A 196 24.28 30.53 -13.41
N PHE A 197 24.79 29.52 -14.11
CA PHE A 197 25.72 29.72 -15.23
C PHE A 197 25.06 30.48 -16.40
N LEU A 198 23.83 30.12 -16.78
CA LEU A 198 23.10 30.83 -17.83
C LEU A 198 22.79 32.28 -17.46
N ASP A 199 22.47 32.56 -16.20
CA ASP A 199 22.25 33.93 -15.70
C ASP A 199 23.54 34.77 -15.76
N GLN A 200 24.71 34.15 -15.54
CA GLN A 200 26.02 34.83 -15.65
C GLN A 200 26.42 35.19 -17.09
N LEU A 201 25.84 34.54 -18.10
CA LEU A 201 26.16 34.84 -19.51
C LEU A 201 25.56 36.18 -19.98
N GLY A 202 24.63 36.79 -19.23
CA GLY A 202 24.08 38.12 -19.52
C GLY A 202 23.23 38.18 -20.80
N VAL A 203 22.89 37.04 -21.40
CA VAL A 203 22.08 36.94 -22.62
C VAL A 203 20.69 36.41 -22.23
N PRO A 204 19.59 37.07 -22.65
CA PRO A 204 18.24 36.63 -22.31
C PRO A 204 17.95 35.25 -22.92
N VAL A 205 17.64 34.28 -22.05
CA VAL A 205 17.27 32.92 -22.46
C VAL A 205 15.89 32.97 -23.13
N LYS A 206 15.85 32.61 -24.41
CA LYS A 206 14.59 32.43 -25.15
C LYS A 206 13.84 31.23 -24.56
N LYS A 207 12.80 31.48 -23.76
CA LYS A 207 11.88 30.43 -23.30
C LYS A 207 11.21 29.81 -24.52
N ARG A 208 11.13 28.48 -24.59
CA ARG A 208 10.34 27.81 -25.63
C ARG A 208 8.87 28.19 -25.42
N ASP A 209 8.25 28.76 -26.44
CA ASP A 209 6.82 29.05 -26.52
C ASP A 209 6.03 27.73 -26.64
N ASN A 210 5.93 26.97 -25.54
CA ASN A 210 4.91 25.93 -25.27
C ASN A 210 5.21 25.20 -23.95
N VAL A 211 5.35 25.94 -22.85
CA VAL A 211 5.20 25.33 -21.52
C VAL A 211 4.00 26.00 -20.88
N PRO A 212 2.86 25.31 -20.73
CA PRO A 212 1.82 25.76 -19.83
C PRO A 212 2.46 25.94 -18.45
N SER A 213 2.61 27.19 -18.03
CA SER A 213 2.65 27.51 -16.60
C SER A 213 1.33 26.97 -16.04
N THR A 214 1.41 26.14 -15.00
CA THR A 214 0.30 25.41 -14.36
C THR A 214 -0.03 24.05 -14.99
N PHE A 215 0.42 22.97 -14.36
CA PHE A 215 -0.40 22.01 -13.62
C PHE A 215 0.52 20.82 -13.27
N SER A 216 1.03 20.80 -12.04
CA SER A 216 1.67 19.59 -11.52
C SER A 216 0.59 18.52 -11.40
N ILE A 217 0.53 17.59 -12.36
CA ILE A 217 -0.29 16.39 -12.22
C ILE A 217 0.45 15.49 -11.22
N PRO A 218 -0.14 15.13 -10.06
CA PRO A 218 0.45 14.12 -9.20
C PRO A 218 0.55 12.81 -9.98
N ALA A 219 1.69 12.12 -9.88
CA ALA A 219 1.79 10.74 -10.36
C ALA A 219 0.63 9.90 -9.75
N PRO A 220 0.06 8.94 -10.50
CA PRO A 220 -1.04 8.15 -10.02
C PRO A 220 -0.61 7.44 -8.73
N LYS A 221 -1.22 7.82 -7.61
CA LYS A 221 -1.00 7.15 -6.32
C LYS A 221 -1.39 5.68 -6.48
N ALA A 222 -0.46 4.77 -6.21
CA ALA A 222 -0.83 3.40 -5.90
C ALA A 222 -1.83 3.46 -4.72
N LYS A 223 -3.00 2.84 -4.88
CA LYS A 223 -4.08 2.91 -3.90
C LYS A 223 -3.60 2.29 -2.60
N LYS A 224 -3.80 2.97 -1.47
CA LYS A 224 -3.42 2.42 -0.16
C LYS A 224 -4.41 1.34 0.24
N LYS A 225 -3.95 0.10 0.46
CA LYS A 225 -4.76 -0.96 1.05
C LYS A 225 -5.08 -0.60 2.50
N ILE A 226 -6.37 -0.59 2.85
CA ILE A 226 -6.81 -0.46 4.23
C ILE A 226 -6.80 -1.85 4.86
N ILE A 227 -5.86 -2.11 5.77
CA ILE A 227 -5.80 -3.36 6.54
C ILE A 227 -5.95 -2.97 8.02
N PRO A 228 -7.16 -3.05 8.61
CA PRO A 228 -7.32 -2.80 10.03
C PRO A 228 -6.57 -3.88 10.81
N ARG A 229 -5.81 -3.45 11.83
CA ARG A 229 -5.05 -4.37 12.68
C ARG A 229 -5.92 -4.81 13.87
N PRO A 230 -5.91 -6.10 14.24
CA PRO A 230 -6.54 -6.55 15.47
C PRO A 230 -5.82 -5.96 16.69
N SER A 231 -6.56 -5.33 17.59
CA SER A 231 -6.04 -4.93 18.91
C SER A 231 -6.21 -6.06 19.92
N PRO A 232 -5.26 -6.32 20.84
CA PRO A 232 -5.43 -7.36 21.86
C PRO A 232 -6.55 -7.00 22.83
N SER A 233 -7.69 -7.71 22.71
CA SER A 233 -8.75 -7.76 23.72
C SER A 233 -8.50 -8.95 24.65
N ASN A 234 -8.44 -8.72 25.95
CA ASN A 234 -8.60 -9.79 26.93
C ASN A 234 -10.05 -10.26 26.86
N SER A 235 -10.25 -11.48 26.33
CA SER A 235 -11.52 -12.17 26.02
C SER A 235 -12.07 -11.92 24.60
N GLY A 236 -12.25 -13.02 23.86
CA GLY A 236 -12.93 -13.07 22.56
C GLY A 236 -12.09 -12.56 21.38
N THR A 237 -12.31 -13.14 20.20
CA THR A 237 -11.67 -12.78 18.92
C THR A 237 -11.49 -11.26 18.74
N PRO A 238 -10.30 -10.77 18.35
CA PRO A 238 -10.07 -9.34 18.20
C PRO A 238 -10.84 -8.78 17.00
N ASP A 239 -11.81 -7.91 17.27
CA ASP A 239 -12.60 -7.20 16.26
C ASP A 239 -11.74 -6.12 15.55
N PRO A 240 -11.94 -5.88 14.24
CA PRO A 240 -11.12 -4.96 13.45
C PRO A 240 -11.35 -3.51 13.89
N THR A 241 -10.27 -2.82 14.27
CA THR A 241 -10.28 -1.38 14.53
C THR A 241 -9.39 -0.67 13.50
N LEU A 242 -9.78 0.54 13.09
CA LEU A 242 -8.96 1.32 12.17
C LEU A 242 -7.67 1.71 12.89
N ASP A 243 -6.55 1.28 12.33
CA ASP A 243 -5.25 1.66 12.86
C ASP A 243 -5.06 3.19 12.70
N THR A 244 -4.22 3.74 13.57
CA THR A 244 -4.00 5.19 13.63
C THR A 244 -3.32 5.73 12.36
N GLU A 245 -2.54 4.92 11.65
CA GLU A 245 -1.87 5.35 10.41
C GLU A 245 -2.89 5.51 9.27
N THR A 246 -3.79 4.54 9.09
CA THR A 246 -4.87 4.61 8.11
C THR A 246 -5.84 5.76 8.43
N TYR A 247 -6.21 5.94 9.70
CA TYR A 247 -7.04 7.07 10.13
C TYR A 247 -6.40 8.42 9.76
N ASN A 248 -5.13 8.60 10.09
CA ASN A 248 -4.40 9.82 9.73
C ASN A 248 -4.25 9.98 8.23
N ALA A 249 -4.13 8.89 7.46
CA ALA A 249 -4.09 8.94 6.00
C ALA A 249 -5.42 9.43 5.42
N ILE A 250 -6.56 8.95 5.94
CA ILE A 250 -7.90 9.42 5.54
C ILE A 250 -8.03 10.91 5.84
N LEU A 251 -7.66 11.34 7.05
CA LEU A 251 -7.70 12.75 7.43
C LEU A 251 -6.83 13.64 6.53
N ARG A 252 -5.64 13.17 6.13
CA ARG A 252 -4.78 13.91 5.18
C ARG A 252 -5.45 14.09 3.83
N VAL A 253 -6.06 13.03 3.27
CA VAL A 253 -6.78 13.12 1.99
C VAL A 253 -7.95 14.10 2.09
N ILE A 254 -8.72 14.05 3.18
CA ILE A 254 -9.82 14.99 3.44
C ILE A 254 -9.30 16.43 3.53
N HIS A 255 -8.23 16.66 4.30
CA HIS A 255 -7.65 17.99 4.46
C HIS A 255 -7.08 18.55 3.15
N ASP A 256 -6.38 17.75 2.35
CA ASP A 256 -5.85 18.17 1.05
C ASP A 256 -6.96 18.53 0.08
N MET A 257 -8.07 17.78 0.10
CA MET A 257 -9.26 18.08 -0.69
C MET A 257 -9.93 19.38 -0.21
N GLY A 258 -10.01 19.61 1.10
CA GLY A 258 -10.47 20.87 1.67
C GLY A 258 -9.72 22.09 1.15
N LYS A 259 -8.38 21.99 1.06
CA LYS A 259 -7.55 23.05 0.46
C LYS A 259 -7.82 23.27 -1.03
N GLN A 260 -8.23 22.24 -1.77
CA GLN A 260 -8.63 22.40 -3.18
C GLN A 260 -9.95 23.14 -3.32
N ILE A 261 -10.89 22.92 -2.39
CA ILE A 261 -12.15 23.67 -2.34
C ILE A 261 -11.88 25.17 -2.16
N GLU A 262 -10.97 25.53 -1.26
CA GLU A 262 -10.53 26.91 -1.02
C GLU A 262 -9.87 27.54 -2.26
N ARG A 263 -9.12 26.77 -3.06
CA ARG A 263 -8.41 27.24 -4.26
C ARG A 263 -9.27 27.33 -5.51
N MET A 264 -10.39 26.62 -5.57
CA MET A 264 -11.24 26.53 -6.76
C MET A 264 -12.70 26.94 -6.48
N PRO A 265 -12.95 28.16 -5.96
CA PRO A 265 -14.27 28.60 -5.52
C PRO A 265 -15.38 28.41 -6.57
N ALA A 266 -15.07 28.70 -7.84
CA ALA A 266 -16.02 28.59 -8.94
C ALA A 266 -16.57 27.17 -9.16
N VAL A 267 -15.82 26.12 -8.81
CA VAL A 267 -16.24 24.72 -8.96
C VAL A 267 -17.20 24.28 -7.84
N TYR A 268 -17.07 24.91 -6.67
CA TYR A 268 -17.79 24.52 -5.47
C TYR A 268 -18.93 25.49 -5.10
N THR A 269 -19.03 26.62 -5.80
CA THR A 269 -20.15 27.56 -5.65
C THR A 269 -21.48 26.84 -5.88
N ASN A 270 -22.45 27.04 -4.98
CA ASN A 270 -23.78 26.41 -4.98
C ASN A 270 -23.86 24.90 -4.64
N LYS A 271 -22.77 24.26 -4.17
CA LYS A 271 -22.87 22.90 -3.64
C LYS A 271 -23.45 22.90 -2.21
N ASP A 272 -24.32 21.94 -1.96
CA ASP A 272 -24.87 21.64 -0.64
C ASP A 272 -24.03 20.58 0.09
N GLU A 273 -24.41 20.25 1.33
CA GLU A 273 -23.68 19.28 2.16
C GLU A 273 -23.57 17.91 1.44
N GLU A 274 -24.63 17.49 0.74
CA GLU A 274 -24.67 16.23 0.01
C GLU A 274 -23.72 16.21 -1.20
N GLY A 275 -23.70 17.30 -1.97
CA GLY A 275 -22.80 17.44 -3.12
C GLY A 275 -21.33 17.54 -2.74
N LEU A 276 -21.01 18.08 -1.57
CA LEU A 276 -19.65 18.06 -1.03
C LEU A 276 -19.27 16.68 -0.53
N ARG A 277 -20.15 16.03 0.25
CA ARG A 277 -19.98 14.65 0.70
C ARG A 277 -19.66 13.71 -0.46
N ASP A 278 -20.45 13.76 -1.54
CA ASP A 278 -20.27 12.89 -2.70
C ASP A 278 -18.91 13.11 -3.38
N HIS A 279 -18.40 14.34 -3.37
CA HIS A 279 -17.07 14.62 -3.89
C HIS A 279 -15.96 14.04 -2.98
N PHE A 280 -16.10 14.17 -1.66
CA PHE A 280 -15.16 13.53 -0.72
C PHE A 280 -15.19 12.00 -0.86
N LEU A 281 -16.36 11.39 -1.04
CA LEU A 281 -16.51 9.95 -1.27
C LEU A 281 -15.71 9.49 -2.49
N ILE A 282 -15.87 10.13 -3.65
CA ILE A 282 -15.16 9.78 -4.89
C ILE A 282 -13.64 9.80 -4.68
N ILE A 283 -13.13 10.84 -4.01
CA ILE A 283 -11.70 10.98 -3.76
C ILE A 283 -11.21 9.93 -2.77
N LEU A 284 -11.95 9.65 -1.71
CA LEU A 284 -11.61 8.62 -0.74
C LEU A 284 -11.59 7.22 -1.39
N GLU A 285 -12.61 6.86 -2.19
CA GLU A 285 -12.63 5.60 -2.97
C GLU A 285 -11.47 5.50 -3.97
N THR A 286 -11.01 6.63 -4.51
CA THR A 286 -9.88 6.64 -5.45
C THR A 286 -8.53 6.46 -4.74
N ASN A 287 -8.38 6.96 -3.50
CA ASN A 287 -7.12 6.92 -2.77
C ASN A 287 -6.94 5.65 -1.93
N PHE A 288 -8.02 4.92 -1.64
CA PHE A 288 -7.99 3.72 -0.80
C PHE A 288 -8.57 2.50 -1.54
N GLU A 289 -7.84 1.38 -1.51
CA GLU A 289 -8.32 0.10 -2.04
C GLU A 289 -9.16 -0.62 -0.98
N GLY A 290 -10.44 -0.87 -1.29
CA GLY A 290 -11.19 -1.95 -0.64
C GLY A 290 -10.61 -3.27 -1.13
N SER A 291 -10.36 -4.21 -0.22
CA SER A 291 -10.16 -5.62 -0.59
C SER A 291 -11.28 -6.05 -1.54
N ALA A 292 -10.99 -6.95 -2.48
CA ALA A 292 -11.87 -7.33 -3.59
C ALA A 292 -13.18 -8.06 -3.19
N THR A 293 -13.79 -7.69 -2.07
CA THR A 293 -14.98 -8.28 -1.48
C THR A 293 -15.89 -7.19 -0.89
N GLY A 294 -16.56 -6.39 -1.72
CA GLY A 294 -17.79 -5.67 -1.34
C GLY A 294 -17.74 -4.67 -0.16
N GLU A 295 -16.57 -4.17 0.23
CA GLU A 295 -16.39 -3.22 1.33
C GLU A 295 -16.07 -1.83 0.79
N THR A 296 -17.02 -0.91 0.92
CA THR A 296 -17.01 0.37 0.21
C THR A 296 -17.43 1.50 1.16
N PHE A 297 -16.84 2.69 0.97
CA PHE A 297 -17.36 3.89 1.61
C PHE A 297 -18.85 4.04 1.24
N ASN A 298 -19.71 3.97 2.24
CA ASN A 298 -21.15 3.92 2.05
C ASN A 298 -21.84 5.14 2.66
N LYS A 299 -23.00 5.49 2.10
CA LYS A 299 -23.91 6.48 2.65
C LYS A 299 -24.70 5.83 3.79
N SER A 300 -24.50 6.26 5.03
CA SER A 300 -25.33 5.83 6.18
C SER A 300 -26.49 6.80 6.47
N GLY A 301 -26.42 8.01 5.88
CA GLY A 301 -27.37 9.10 6.02
C GLY A 301 -27.25 10.08 4.85
N LYS A 302 -27.86 11.27 4.97
CA LYS A 302 -27.82 12.30 3.91
C LYS A 302 -26.47 13.02 3.81
N THR A 303 -25.71 13.08 4.89
CA THR A 303 -24.48 13.88 4.98
C THR A 303 -23.27 13.10 5.49
N ASP A 304 -23.46 11.80 5.71
CA ASP A 304 -22.54 10.96 6.45
C ASP A 304 -21.68 10.12 5.49
N ILE A 305 -20.38 10.01 5.80
CA ILE A 305 -19.40 9.16 5.13
C ILE A 305 -19.06 8.02 6.09
N LEU A 306 -19.32 6.78 5.66
CA LEU A 306 -19.09 5.59 6.48
C LEU A 306 -18.12 4.64 5.78
N LEU A 307 -17.03 4.23 6.46
CA LEU A 307 -16.18 3.12 6.03
C LEU A 307 -16.58 1.86 6.79
N ARG A 308 -16.78 0.75 6.07
CA ARG A 308 -17.06 -0.57 6.66
C ARG A 308 -15.98 -1.59 6.31
N HIS A 309 -15.64 -2.44 7.28
CA HIS A 309 -14.75 -3.58 7.13
C HIS A 309 -15.31 -4.78 7.92
N ASP A 310 -15.47 -5.94 7.29
CA ASP A 310 -16.08 -7.15 7.84
C ASP A 310 -17.44 -6.89 8.54
N GLY A 311 -18.25 -6.00 7.98
CA GLY A 311 -19.55 -5.61 8.55
C GLY A 311 -19.49 -4.66 9.76
N ASN A 312 -18.29 -4.26 10.20
CA ASN A 312 -18.07 -3.29 11.27
C ASN A 312 -17.78 -1.89 10.73
N ASN A 313 -18.30 -0.86 11.41
CA ASN A 313 -17.98 0.53 11.09
C ASN A 313 -16.55 0.84 11.56
N THR A 314 -15.68 1.22 10.62
CA THR A 314 -14.27 1.48 10.91
C THR A 314 -13.93 2.97 10.88
N PHE A 315 -14.73 3.79 10.17
CA PHE A 315 -14.62 5.25 10.16
C PHE A 315 -15.98 5.90 9.91
N ILE A 316 -16.30 6.95 10.67
CA ILE A 316 -17.52 7.74 10.53
C ILE A 316 -17.14 9.21 10.39
N ALA A 317 -17.63 9.88 9.35
CA ALA A 317 -17.52 11.32 9.21
C ALA A 317 -18.86 11.99 8.86
N GLU A 318 -19.13 13.16 9.46
CA GLU A 318 -20.31 13.97 9.20
C GLU A 318 -19.92 15.26 8.46
N CYS A 319 -20.60 15.58 7.36
CA CYS A 319 -20.42 16.83 6.60
C CYS A 319 -21.46 17.89 7.02
N LYS A 320 -21.03 19.09 7.44
CA LYS A 320 -21.95 20.15 7.89
C LYS A 320 -21.51 21.55 7.49
N PHE A 321 -22.44 22.40 7.04
CA PHE A 321 -22.20 23.84 6.97
C PHE A 321 -22.29 24.48 8.36
N TRP A 322 -21.34 25.35 8.66
CA TRP A 322 -21.39 26.17 9.86
C TRP A 322 -22.53 27.18 9.79
N THR A 323 -23.48 27.08 10.73
CA THR A 323 -24.55 28.07 10.91
C THR A 323 -24.63 28.58 12.36
N GLY A 324 -23.57 28.36 13.15
CA GLY A 324 -23.45 28.80 14.54
C GLY A 324 -23.22 27.67 15.55
N GLU A 325 -22.80 28.06 16.76
CA GLU A 325 -22.41 27.20 17.87
C GLU A 325 -23.47 26.14 18.23
N LYS A 326 -24.74 26.55 18.34
CA LYS A 326 -25.83 25.63 18.74
C LYS A 326 -25.94 24.43 17.80
N LYS A 327 -25.93 24.67 16.49
CA LYS A 327 -26.08 23.62 15.48
C LYS A 327 -24.83 22.73 15.37
N PHE A 328 -23.66 23.30 15.68
CA PHE A 328 -22.43 22.52 15.76
C PHE A 328 -22.46 21.53 16.94
N ILE A 329 -22.93 21.96 18.12
CA ILE A 329 -23.14 21.06 19.27
C ILE A 329 -24.16 19.97 18.91
N GLU A 330 -25.27 20.31 18.26
CA GLU A 330 -26.27 19.33 17.77
C GLU A 330 -25.66 18.31 16.78
N THR A 331 -24.65 18.72 16.00
CA THR A 331 -23.92 17.82 15.08
C THR A 331 -23.01 16.86 15.86
N ILE A 332 -22.36 17.32 16.94
CA ILE A 332 -21.61 16.44 17.85
C ILE A 332 -22.56 15.43 18.51
N ASP A 333 -23.74 15.87 18.96
CA ASP A 333 -24.76 14.96 19.49
C ASP A 333 -25.21 13.93 18.45
N GLN A 334 -25.38 14.34 17.19
CA GLN A 334 -25.77 13.46 16.09
C GLN A 334 -24.71 12.39 15.83
N ILE A 335 -23.44 12.77 15.69
CA ILE A 335 -22.38 11.79 15.42
C ILE A 335 -22.22 10.81 16.58
N LEU A 336 -22.31 11.29 17.83
CA LEU A 336 -22.24 10.45 19.03
C LEU A 336 -23.41 9.47 19.17
N LYS A 337 -24.56 9.71 18.51
CA LYS A 337 -25.70 8.77 18.48
C LYS A 337 -25.50 7.62 17.50
N TYR A 338 -24.75 7.84 16.42
CA TYR A 338 -24.47 6.80 15.43
C TYR A 338 -23.36 5.85 15.87
N LEU A 339 -22.53 6.27 16.82
CA LEU A 339 -21.43 5.47 17.33
C LEU A 339 -21.94 4.37 18.28
N THR A 340 -21.41 3.19 18.07
CA THR A 340 -21.58 2.01 18.92
C THR A 340 -20.43 1.95 19.94
N TRP A 341 -20.55 1.04 20.92
CA TRP A 341 -19.51 0.86 21.95
C TRP A 341 -18.15 0.39 21.39
N ARG A 342 -18.13 -0.04 20.13
CA ARG A 342 -16.93 -0.49 19.40
C ARG A 342 -16.17 0.63 18.70
N ASP A 343 -16.81 1.77 18.47
CA ASP A 343 -16.20 2.86 17.71
C ASP A 343 -15.19 3.64 18.57
N SER A 344 -14.02 3.94 18.00
CA SER A 344 -12.94 4.64 18.71
C SER A 344 -12.52 5.95 18.05
N LYS A 345 -12.95 6.23 16.82
CA LYS A 345 -12.59 7.42 16.06
C LYS A 345 -13.77 7.92 15.21
N ALA A 346 -13.98 9.23 15.19
CA ALA A 346 -15.01 9.88 14.37
C ALA A 346 -14.52 11.26 13.89
N SER A 347 -15.12 11.76 12.81
CA SER A 347 -14.74 13.06 12.25
C SER A 347 -15.94 13.94 11.90
N ILE A 348 -15.78 15.25 12.02
CA ILE A 348 -16.78 16.24 11.57
C ILE A 348 -16.08 17.19 10.61
N MET A 349 -16.63 17.32 9.41
CA MET A 349 -16.16 18.20 8.36
C MET A 349 -17.08 19.41 8.30
N VAL A 350 -16.56 20.56 8.73
CA VAL A 350 -17.31 21.81 8.89
C VAL A 350 -16.94 22.77 7.76
N PHE A 351 -17.92 23.11 6.92
CA PHE A 351 -17.76 24.07 5.82
C PHE A 351 -18.21 25.46 6.26
N VAL A 352 -17.32 26.45 6.16
CA VAL A 352 -17.55 27.79 6.71
C VAL A 352 -17.60 28.84 5.61
N ARG A 353 -18.79 29.38 5.34
CA ARG A 353 -19.01 30.50 4.41
C ARG A 353 -18.70 31.89 4.98
N ASN A 354 -18.40 31.96 6.27
CA ASN A 354 -18.18 33.23 6.95
C ASN A 354 -16.82 33.82 6.54
N ALA A 355 -16.79 35.12 6.24
CA ALA A 355 -15.56 35.86 5.97
C ALA A 355 -14.63 35.92 7.20
N ASP A 356 -15.19 35.85 8.41
CA ASP A 356 -14.42 35.78 9.66
C ASP A 356 -14.20 34.31 10.09
N PHE A 357 -13.37 33.61 9.30
CA PHE A 357 -13.08 32.19 9.50
C PHE A 357 -12.34 31.92 10.83
N THR A 358 -11.41 32.79 11.22
CA THR A 358 -10.61 32.67 12.45
C THR A 358 -11.48 32.68 13.71
N ASN A 359 -12.51 33.53 13.75
CA ASN A 359 -13.45 33.55 14.85
C ASN A 359 -14.31 32.28 14.89
N VAL A 360 -14.69 31.73 13.73
CA VAL A 360 -15.41 30.45 13.65
C VAL A 360 -14.56 29.29 14.17
N ILE A 361 -13.27 29.21 13.82
CA ILE A 361 -12.33 28.21 14.37
C ILE A 361 -12.34 28.25 15.91
N THR A 362 -12.20 29.45 16.46
CA THR A 362 -12.18 29.66 17.92
C THR A 362 -13.52 29.30 18.56
N THR A 363 -14.62 29.73 17.95
CA THR A 363 -15.99 29.47 18.44
C THR A 363 -16.32 27.98 18.40
N ALA A 364 -15.96 27.27 17.33
CA ALA A 364 -16.15 25.83 17.20
C ALA A 364 -15.38 25.08 18.29
N ARG A 365 -14.14 25.49 18.57
CA ARG A 365 -13.33 24.91 19.64
C ARG A 365 -13.97 25.07 21.01
N GLU A 366 -14.38 26.30 21.35
CA GLU A 366 -15.01 26.56 22.64
C GLU A 366 -16.40 25.90 22.75
N ALA A 367 -17.13 25.79 21.65
CA ALA A 367 -18.38 25.05 21.58
C ALA A 367 -18.20 23.55 21.86
N ALA A 368 -17.19 22.91 21.25
CA ALA A 368 -16.88 21.50 21.49
C ALA A 368 -16.54 21.23 22.96
N LYS A 369 -15.79 22.12 23.61
CA LYS A 369 -15.43 22.02 25.03
C LYS A 369 -16.62 22.13 25.98
N LYS A 370 -17.73 22.77 25.57
CA LYS A 370 -18.96 22.90 26.37
C LYS A 370 -19.84 21.66 26.32
N HIS A 371 -19.56 20.71 25.42
CA HIS A 371 -20.37 19.51 25.27
C HIS A 371 -20.24 18.60 26.51
N SER A 372 -21.34 17.98 26.95
CA SER A 372 -21.37 17.17 28.19
C SER A 372 -20.37 16.00 28.20
N ASN A 373 -20.13 15.43 27.03
CA ASN A 373 -19.24 14.28 26.85
C ASN A 373 -17.77 14.66 26.66
N PHE A 374 -17.42 15.94 26.62
CA PHE A 374 -16.05 16.40 26.42
C PHE A 374 -15.14 15.98 27.59
N ILE A 375 -13.93 15.51 27.26
CA ILE A 375 -12.88 15.14 28.22
C ILE A 375 -11.75 16.17 28.17
N ASN A 376 -11.04 16.21 27.04
CA ASN A 376 -9.95 17.16 26.82
C ASN A 376 -9.72 17.40 25.32
N LEU A 377 -9.00 18.49 25.03
CA LEU A 377 -8.47 18.78 23.71
C LEU A 377 -7.10 18.08 23.60
N GLU A 378 -6.95 17.18 22.64
CA GLU A 378 -5.74 16.36 22.46
C GLU A 378 -4.69 17.09 21.62
N SER A 379 -5.10 17.69 20.50
CA SER A 379 -4.20 18.50 19.66
C SER A 379 -4.95 19.48 18.77
N GLU A 380 -4.22 20.48 18.31
CA GLU A 380 -4.61 21.40 17.24
C GLU A 380 -3.52 21.42 16.17
N GLU A 381 -3.91 21.30 14.91
CA GLU A 381 -3.03 21.28 13.74
C GLU A 381 -3.53 22.29 12.71
N ALA A 382 -2.69 22.64 11.72
CA ALA A 382 -3.03 23.52 10.61
C ALA A 382 -3.72 24.83 11.06
N GLU A 383 -3.06 25.58 11.94
CA GLU A 383 -3.57 26.86 12.48
C GLU A 383 -4.94 26.74 13.19
N GLY A 384 -5.25 25.55 13.73
CA GLY A 384 -6.48 25.28 14.46
C GLY A 384 -7.65 24.83 13.58
N THR A 385 -7.46 24.69 12.26
CA THR A 385 -8.48 24.15 11.35
C THR A 385 -8.69 22.65 11.54
N ILE A 386 -7.72 21.93 12.11
CA ILE A 386 -7.86 20.54 12.54
C ILE A 386 -7.78 20.52 14.06
N GLN A 387 -8.86 20.10 14.71
CA GLN A 387 -8.99 20.06 16.16
C GLN A 387 -9.34 18.65 16.60
N ARG A 388 -8.50 18.03 17.45
CA ARG A 388 -8.71 16.67 17.95
C ARG A 388 -9.13 16.71 19.41
N PHE A 389 -10.27 16.11 19.72
CA PHE A 389 -10.84 16.09 21.05
C PHE A 389 -11.08 14.66 21.53
N ARG A 390 -10.97 14.44 22.84
CA ARG A 390 -11.44 13.21 23.48
C ARG A 390 -12.84 13.43 24.04
N PHE A 391 -13.72 12.48 23.74
CA PHE A 391 -15.10 12.45 24.19
C PHE A 391 -15.43 11.10 24.83
N HIS A 392 -16.38 11.09 25.76
CA HIS A 392 -17.02 9.86 26.21
C HIS A 392 -18.06 9.40 25.18
N LEU A 393 -18.18 8.08 24.98
CA LEU A 393 -19.30 7.51 24.22
C LEU A 393 -20.60 7.62 25.02
N ASN A 394 -21.71 7.88 24.32
CA ASN A 394 -23.04 7.91 24.94
C ASN A 394 -23.46 6.56 25.53
N VAL A 395 -23.02 5.47 24.91
CA VAL A 395 -23.35 4.10 25.29
C VAL A 395 -22.49 3.55 26.44
N ASP A 396 -21.30 4.13 26.66
CA ASP A 396 -20.39 3.73 27.74
C ASP A 396 -19.44 4.88 28.10
N THR A 397 -19.63 5.46 29.29
CA THR A 397 -18.80 6.56 29.79
C THR A 397 -17.40 6.13 30.22
N LYS A 398 -17.07 4.84 30.19
CA LYS A 398 -15.69 4.34 30.42
C LYS A 398 -14.88 4.23 29.12
N ARG A 399 -15.54 4.38 27.97
CA ARG A 399 -14.91 4.34 26.65
C ARG A 399 -14.70 5.77 26.14
N GLU A 400 -13.51 5.98 25.61
CA GLU A 400 -13.13 7.24 24.96
C GLU A 400 -13.22 7.12 23.43
N LEU A 401 -13.60 8.23 22.82
CA LEU A 401 -13.66 8.47 21.40
C LEU A 401 -12.71 9.61 21.04
N LEU A 402 -11.91 9.41 19.98
CA LEU A 402 -11.21 10.51 19.32
C LEU A 402 -12.12 11.18 18.28
N LEU A 403 -12.59 12.38 18.57
CA LEU A 403 -13.37 13.21 17.64
C LEU A 403 -12.46 14.23 16.96
N THR A 404 -12.32 14.15 15.63
CA THR A 404 -11.56 15.13 14.85
C THR A 404 -12.48 16.08 14.10
N VAL A 405 -12.39 17.38 14.37
CA VAL A 405 -13.13 18.43 13.67
C VAL A 405 -12.20 19.07 12.65
N LEU A 406 -12.60 19.07 11.38
CA LEU A 406 -11.90 19.72 10.28
C LEU A 406 -12.75 20.89 9.77
N LEU A 407 -12.22 22.10 9.85
CA LEU A 407 -12.87 23.30 9.36
C LEU A 407 -12.27 23.71 8.01
N PHE A 408 -13.13 23.96 7.04
CA PHE A 408 -12.75 24.38 5.69
C PHE A 408 -13.38 25.72 5.37
N HIS A 409 -12.60 26.65 4.84
CA HIS A 409 -13.19 27.88 4.34
C HIS A 409 -13.90 27.59 3.02
N PHE A 410 -15.21 27.85 3.01
CA PHE A 410 -16.04 27.61 1.85
C PHE A 410 -16.43 28.94 1.21
N PRO A 411 -16.14 29.15 -0.08
CA PRO A 411 -16.38 30.42 -0.77
C PRO A 411 -17.84 30.71 -1.09
#